data_AF-A0A1I7STT9-F1
#
_entry.id   AF-A0A1I7STT9-F1
#
_cell.length_a   1.000
_cell.length_b   1.000
_cell.length_c   1.000
_cell.angle_alpha   90.00
_cell.angle_beta   90.00
_cell.angle_gamma   90.00
#
_symmetry.space_group_name_H-M   'P 1'
#
loop_
_entity.id
_entity.type
_entity.pdbx_description
1 polymer ?
#
loop_
_entity_poly.entity_id
_entity_poly.type
_entity_poly.pdbx_seq_one_letter_code
_entity_poly.pdbx_strand_id
1 'polypeptide(L)'
;METVVLELKGLDTIASIYLASNETFIGKTENMFRSYSFLVDNSMLMEKENGIIVLFESAVDYAQKKYDEYQNATGNKIPPVESPKAQKGDPHVNFIRKTQSSFSWDWGPSWPTQGFYQPVYLHTFTHFKLSSFSPYIYFKDGGKNRLP
;
A
#
# COMPACT_ATOMS: atom_id res chain seq x y z
N MET A 1 -20.59 -20.22 9.19
CA MET A 1 -19.51 -20.40 8.21
C MET A 1 -18.30 -19.65 8.73
N GLU A 2 -17.11 -20.23 8.62
CA GLU A 2 -15.86 -19.57 8.99
C GLU A 2 -15.53 -18.51 7.92
N THR A 3 -15.13 -17.32 8.35
CA THR A 3 -14.72 -16.22 7.47
C THR A 3 -13.22 -16.25 7.28
N VAL A 4 -12.76 -16.15 6.03
CA VAL A 4 -11.33 -16.10 5.66
C VAL A 4 -10.95 -14.68 5.22
N VAL A 5 -9.87 -14.14 5.78
CA VAL A 5 -9.34 -12.81 5.44
C VAL A 5 -7.85 -12.91 5.12
N LEU A 6 -7.48 -12.52 3.92
CA LEU A 6 -6.08 -12.28 3.53
C LEU A 6 -5.67 -10.89 4.00
N GLU A 7 -4.71 -10.81 4.91
CA GLU A 7 -4.15 -9.55 5.38
C GLU A 7 -2.72 -9.38 4.88
N LEU A 8 -2.49 -8.27 4.18
CA LEU A 8 -1.18 -7.85 3.69
C LEU A 8 -0.75 -6.64 4.51
N LYS A 9 0.25 -6.80 5.39
CA LYS A 9 0.63 -5.72 6.31
C LYS A 9 1.28 -4.52 5.61
N GLY A 10 2.02 -4.78 4.52
CA GLY A 10 2.71 -3.76 3.74
C GLY A 10 3.24 -4.30 2.41
N LEU A 11 2.68 -3.76 1.32
CA LEU A 11 3.18 -3.94 -0.04
C LEU A 11 3.80 -2.63 -0.52
N ASP A 12 4.92 -2.73 -1.21
CA ASP A 12 5.56 -1.62 -1.89
C ASP A 12 5.36 -1.79 -3.41
N THR A 13 4.47 -1.06 -4.07
CA THR A 13 3.41 -0.18 -3.51
C THR A 13 2.10 -0.45 -4.25
N ILE A 14 2.14 -0.35 -5.58
CA ILE A 14 1.01 -0.61 -6.46
C ILE A 14 1.03 -2.08 -6.85
N ALA A 15 -0.01 -2.83 -6.47
CA ALA A 15 -0.10 -4.23 -6.81
C ALA A 15 -1.54 -4.69 -6.97
N SER A 16 -1.76 -5.61 -7.91
CA SER A 16 -3.02 -6.35 -8.07
C SER A 16 -2.85 -7.76 -7.52
N ILE A 17 -3.81 -8.21 -6.72
CA ILE A 17 -3.77 -9.48 -6.00
C ILE A 17 -4.83 -10.42 -6.55
N TYR A 18 -4.42 -11.66 -6.81
CA TYR A 18 -5.26 -12.71 -7.36
C TYR A 18 -5.09 -14.01 -6.58
N LEU A 19 -6.12 -14.84 -6.57
CA LEU A 19 -6.02 -16.23 -6.17
C LEU A 19 -5.42 -17.04 -7.32
N ALA A 20 -4.37 -17.81 -7.07
CA ALA A 20 -3.63 -18.53 -8.12
C ALA A 20 -4.42 -19.71 -8.72
N SER A 21 -5.33 -20.31 -7.95
CA SER A 21 -6.07 -21.52 -8.35
C SER A 21 -7.02 -21.29 -9.53
N ASN A 22 -7.56 -20.07 -9.65
CA ASN A 22 -8.59 -19.73 -10.61
C ASN A 22 -8.44 -18.31 -11.18
N GLU A 23 -7.27 -17.68 -10.97
CA GLU A 23 -6.95 -16.32 -11.39
C GLU A 23 -7.98 -15.27 -10.94
N THR A 24 -8.67 -15.51 -9.83
CA THR A 24 -9.73 -14.59 -9.37
C THR A 24 -9.13 -13.37 -8.69
N PHE A 25 -9.56 -12.18 -9.13
CA PHE A 25 -9.14 -10.91 -8.54
C PHE A 25 -9.64 -10.76 -7.10
N ILE A 26 -8.72 -10.49 -6.18
CA ILE A 26 -8.99 -10.28 -4.76
C ILE A 26 -9.03 -8.78 -4.44
N GLY A 27 -8.12 -8.00 -5.02
CA GLY A 27 -8.02 -6.57 -4.73
C GLY A 27 -6.77 -5.89 -5.28
N LYS A 28 -6.67 -4.58 -5.02
CA LYS A 28 -5.55 -3.74 -5.44
C LYS A 28 -5.00 -2.93 -4.25
N THR A 29 -3.68 -2.70 -4.24
CA THR A 29 -3.00 -1.76 -3.33
C THR A 29 -2.47 -0.56 -4.09
N GLU A 30 -2.37 0.57 -3.41
CA GLU A 30 -1.81 1.81 -3.98
C GLU A 30 -1.05 2.69 -2.98
N ASN A 31 -0.83 2.20 -1.76
CA ASN A 31 -0.21 2.95 -0.68
C ASN A 31 0.66 2.05 0.19
N MET A 32 1.96 2.31 0.19
CA MET A 32 2.98 1.54 0.91
C MET A 32 2.71 1.52 2.41
N PHE A 33 2.15 2.59 2.96
CA PHE A 33 2.05 2.82 4.40
C PHE A 33 0.76 2.26 5.01
N ARG A 34 0.01 1.44 4.27
CA ARG A 34 -1.24 0.85 4.74
C ARG A 34 -1.16 -0.67 4.76
N SER A 35 -1.76 -1.25 5.79
CA SER A 35 -2.18 -2.64 5.76
C SER A 35 -3.49 -2.75 4.98
N TYR A 36 -3.63 -3.84 4.23
CA TYR A 36 -4.82 -4.18 3.45
C TYR A 36 -5.38 -5.50 3.95
N SER A 37 -6.70 -5.59 4.06
CA SER A 37 -7.42 -6.82 4.42
C SER A 37 -8.47 -7.10 3.37
N PHE A 38 -8.39 -8.28 2.76
CA PHE A 38 -9.32 -8.72 1.74
C PHE A 38 -10.10 -9.91 2.26
N LEU A 39 -11.44 -9.80 2.21
CA LEU A 39 -12.31 -10.94 2.45
C LEU A 39 -12.15 -11.91 1.28
N VAL A 40 -11.83 -13.17 1.57
CA VAL A 40 -11.69 -14.21 0.55
C VAL A 40 -12.93 -15.08 0.62
N ASP A 41 -13.61 -15.24 -0.52
CA ASP A 41 -14.77 -16.14 -0.60
C ASP A 41 -14.29 -17.60 -0.50
N ASN A 42 -14.76 -18.31 0.52
CA ASN A 42 -14.40 -19.70 0.75
C ASN A 42 -14.73 -20.61 -0.43
N SER A 43 -15.74 -20.27 -1.24
CA SER A 43 -16.11 -21.07 -2.42
C SER A 43 -15.02 -21.06 -3.51
N MET A 44 -14.09 -20.10 -3.44
CA MET A 44 -12.98 -19.97 -4.37
C MET A 44 -11.73 -20.74 -3.91
N LEU A 45 -11.69 -21.16 -2.63
CA LEU A 45 -10.56 -21.85 -2.05
C LEU A 45 -10.60 -23.36 -2.36
N MET A 46 -9.46 -23.92 -2.70
CA MET A 46 -9.28 -25.36 -2.85
C MET A 46 -9.05 -26.02 -1.48
N GLU A 47 -9.49 -27.27 -1.30
CA GLU A 47 -9.31 -28.01 -0.04
C GLU A 47 -7.84 -28.25 0.34
N LYS A 48 -6.93 -28.24 -0.65
CA LYS A 48 -5.52 -28.54 -0.45
C LYS A 48 -4.68 -27.28 -0.45
N GLU A 49 -4.12 -26.94 -1.60
CA GLU A 49 -3.15 -25.87 -1.75
C GLU A 49 -3.80 -24.67 -2.41
N ASN A 50 -3.55 -23.49 -1.87
CA ASN A 50 -3.95 -22.23 -2.49
C ASN A 50 -2.71 -21.35 -2.57
N GLY A 51 -2.53 -20.68 -3.70
CA GLY A 51 -1.50 -19.67 -3.89
C GLY A 51 -2.13 -18.30 -4.08
N ILE A 52 -1.36 -17.25 -3.82
CA ILE A 52 -1.70 -15.89 -4.23
C ILE A 52 -0.72 -15.42 -5.30
N ILE A 53 -1.21 -14.73 -6.32
CA ILE A 53 -0.41 -14.03 -7.31
C ILE A 53 -0.49 -12.55 -6.99
N VAL A 54 0.66 -11.90 -6.88
CA VAL A 54 0.75 -10.45 -6.65
C VAL A 54 1.52 -9.83 -7.81
N LEU A 55 0.81 -9.07 -8.63
CA LEU A 55 1.35 -8.40 -9.81
C LEU A 55 1.65 -6.95 -9.44
N PHE A 56 2.93 -6.63 -9.29
CA PHE A 56 3.38 -5.26 -9.01
C PHE A 56 3.43 -4.43 -10.30
N GLU A 57 3.09 -3.15 -10.17
CA GLU A 57 3.27 -2.13 -11.22
C GLU A 57 4.53 -1.31 -10.91
N SER A 58 5.23 -0.88 -11.95
CA SER A 58 6.37 0.03 -11.83
C SER A 58 5.96 1.31 -11.11
N ALA A 59 6.63 1.63 -10.00
CA ALA A 59 6.35 2.82 -9.21
C ALA A 59 6.59 4.10 -10.03
N VAL A 60 7.61 4.11 -10.88
CA VAL A 60 7.96 5.26 -11.74
C VAL A 60 6.89 5.46 -12.81
N ASP A 61 6.49 4.39 -13.50
CA ASP A 61 5.47 4.48 -14.55
C ASP A 61 4.10 4.86 -13.98
N TYR A 62 3.74 4.30 -12.81
CA TYR A 62 2.50 4.68 -12.12
C TYR A 62 2.51 6.16 -11.72
N ALA A 63 3.62 6.66 -11.16
CA ALA A 63 3.76 8.05 -10.76
C ALA A 63 3.65 9.01 -11.96
N GLN A 64 4.32 8.68 -13.07
CA GLN A 64 4.20 9.42 -14.33
C GLN A 64 2.76 9.44 -14.83
N LYS A 65 2.12 8.27 -14.91
CA LYS A 65 0.71 8.16 -15.33
C LYS A 65 -0.21 9.01 -14.47
N LYS A 66 -0.02 9.03 -13.15
CA LYS A 66 -0.81 9.84 -12.23
C LYS A 66 -0.58 11.34 -12.41
N TYR A 67 0.65 11.74 -12.67
CA TYR A 67 0.95 13.12 -13.05
C TYR A 67 0.26 13.50 -14.37
N ASP A 68 0.33 12.65 -15.40
CA ASP A 68 -0.29 12.90 -16.71
C ASP A 68 -1.82 12.99 -16.60
N GLU A 69 -2.45 12.08 -15.85
CA GLU A 69 -3.89 12.11 -15.54
C GLU A 69 -4.29 13.46 -14.89
N TYR A 70 -3.53 13.91 -13.89
CA TYR A 70 -3.77 15.18 -13.23
C TYR A 70 -3.55 16.38 -14.16
N GLN A 71 -2.45 16.40 -14.92
CA GLN A 71 -2.13 17.48 -15.83
C GLN A 71 -3.19 17.60 -16.93
N ASN A 72 -3.64 16.48 -17.49
CA ASN A 72 -4.69 16.46 -18.50
C ASN A 72 -6.03 16.94 -17.95
N ALA A 73 -6.36 16.59 -16.70
CA ALA A 73 -7.61 17.01 -16.07
C ALA A 73 -7.62 18.49 -15.64
N THR A 74 -6.47 19.05 -15.26
CA THR A 74 -6.41 20.37 -14.62
C THR A 74 -5.66 21.44 -15.42
N GLY A 75 -4.84 21.04 -16.40
CA GLY A 75 -3.88 21.91 -17.09
C GLY A 75 -2.69 22.35 -16.22
N ASN A 76 -2.66 21.96 -14.94
CA ASN A 76 -1.67 22.43 -13.97
C ASN A 76 -0.55 21.40 -13.76
N LYS A 77 0.59 21.88 -13.28
CA LYS A 77 1.72 21.04 -12.83
C LYS A 77 1.86 21.14 -11.32
N ILE A 78 2.12 20.00 -10.65
CA ILE A 78 2.45 19.99 -9.21
C ILE A 78 3.96 19.89 -9.05
N PRO A 79 4.64 20.91 -8.52
CA PRO A 79 6.07 20.85 -8.27
C PRO A 79 6.42 20.00 -7.03
N PRO A 80 7.65 19.46 -6.96
CA PRO A 80 8.63 19.39 -8.05
C PRO A 80 8.18 18.38 -9.13
N VAL A 81 8.40 18.74 -10.40
CA VAL A 81 8.07 17.86 -11.54
C VAL A 81 9.19 16.82 -11.72
N GLU A 82 10.45 17.25 -11.63
CA GLU A 82 11.63 16.41 -11.78
C GLU A 82 12.57 16.56 -10.57
N SER A 83 13.45 15.58 -10.37
CA SER A 83 14.55 15.67 -9.41
C SER A 83 15.69 16.56 -9.95
N PRO A 84 16.48 17.23 -9.08
CA PRO A 84 17.71 17.88 -9.51
C PRO A 84 18.66 16.90 -10.22
N LYS A 85 19.26 17.33 -11.35
CA LYS A 85 20.15 16.48 -12.18
C LYS A 85 21.28 15.79 -11.39
N ALA A 86 21.79 16.44 -10.33
CA ALA A 86 22.84 15.89 -9.48
C ALA A 86 22.40 14.62 -8.72
N GLN A 87 21.10 14.49 -8.41
CA GLN A 87 20.53 13.34 -7.69
C GLN A 87 20.30 12.12 -8.58
N LYS A 88 20.19 12.31 -9.91
CA LYS A 88 19.90 11.25 -10.90
C LYS A 88 18.65 10.44 -10.51
N GLY A 89 17.61 11.14 -10.07
CA GLY A 89 16.37 10.56 -9.58
C GLY A 89 15.26 10.46 -10.60
N ASP A 90 14.31 9.59 -10.33
CA ASP A 90 13.07 9.48 -11.09
C ASP A 90 12.09 10.63 -10.74
N PRO A 91 11.23 11.07 -11.68
CA PRO A 91 10.32 12.19 -11.46
C PRO A 91 9.04 11.78 -10.70
N HIS A 92 8.22 12.77 -10.34
CA HIS A 92 6.83 12.59 -9.89
C HIS A 92 6.57 11.75 -8.64
N VAL A 93 7.56 11.57 -7.76
CA VAL A 93 7.38 10.80 -6.50
C VAL A 93 6.23 11.31 -5.62
N ASN A 94 5.85 12.58 -5.78
CA ASN A 94 4.71 13.22 -5.12
C ASN A 94 3.34 12.68 -5.57
N PHE A 95 3.26 11.93 -6.67
CA PHE A 95 2.03 11.30 -7.17
C PHE A 95 1.84 9.85 -6.72
N ILE A 96 2.75 9.31 -5.91
CA ILE A 96 2.66 7.95 -5.37
C ILE A 96 2.82 7.94 -3.84
N ARG A 97 2.01 7.11 -3.16
CA ARG A 97 2.10 6.91 -1.71
C ARG A 97 3.16 5.86 -1.34
N LYS A 98 4.42 6.20 -1.62
CA LYS A 98 5.64 5.43 -1.34
C LYS A 98 6.65 6.30 -0.59
N THR A 99 7.66 5.68 0.03
CA THR A 99 8.78 6.41 0.65
C THR A 99 9.36 7.43 -0.33
N GLN A 100 9.32 8.71 0.01
CA GLN A 100 9.61 9.79 -0.95
C GLN A 100 11.08 9.83 -1.39
N SER A 101 12.01 9.46 -0.51
CA SER A 101 13.44 9.37 -0.86
C SER A 101 13.80 8.15 -1.70
N SER A 102 12.84 7.28 -2.04
CA SER A 102 13.11 6.11 -2.90
C SER A 102 13.36 6.49 -4.36
N PHE A 103 12.93 7.67 -4.79
CA PHE A 103 13.15 8.23 -6.13
C PHE A 103 14.40 9.14 -6.14
N SER A 104 15.40 8.80 -5.32
CA SER A 104 16.58 9.60 -4.95
C SER A 104 16.35 10.68 -3.90
N TRP A 105 17.47 11.18 -3.37
CA TRP A 105 17.55 12.36 -2.53
C TRP A 105 18.98 12.95 -2.62
N ASP A 106 19.24 14.10 -1.99
CA ASP A 106 20.59 14.70 -1.99
C ASP A 106 21.67 13.85 -1.28
N TRP A 107 21.26 12.78 -0.58
CA TRP A 107 22.12 11.81 0.07
C TRP A 107 21.84 10.34 -0.32
N GLY A 108 20.93 10.08 -1.28
CA GLY A 108 20.45 8.71 -1.55
C GLY A 108 20.19 8.42 -3.04
N PRO A 109 20.40 7.17 -3.49
CA PRO A 109 20.17 6.78 -4.88
C PRO A 109 18.67 6.62 -5.20
N SER A 110 18.33 6.58 -6.50
CA SER A 110 16.99 6.20 -6.96
C SER A 110 16.85 4.68 -7.04
N TRP A 111 16.18 4.08 -6.07
CA TRP A 111 15.83 2.66 -6.03
C TRP A 111 14.34 2.47 -5.69
N PRO A 112 13.43 2.76 -6.64
CA PRO A 112 12.00 2.55 -6.45
C PRO A 112 11.63 1.06 -6.56
N THR A 113 12.01 0.29 -5.53
CA THR A 113 11.79 -1.17 -5.45
C THR A 113 10.31 -1.56 -5.40
N GLN A 114 10.04 -2.85 -5.63
CA GLN A 114 8.72 -3.46 -5.50
C GLN A 114 8.80 -4.70 -4.63
N GLY A 115 7.76 -4.99 -3.86
CA GLY A 115 7.67 -6.26 -3.12
C GLY A 115 6.89 -6.18 -1.81
N PHE A 116 6.92 -7.28 -1.08
CA PHE A 116 6.43 -7.35 0.29
C PHE A 116 7.51 -6.84 1.23
N TYR A 117 7.23 -5.78 1.99
CA TYR A 117 8.16 -5.26 3.00
C TYR A 117 7.68 -5.54 4.43
N GLN A 118 6.49 -6.13 4.57
CA GLN A 118 5.92 -6.59 5.84
C GLN A 118 5.22 -7.95 5.66
N PRO A 119 4.89 -8.65 6.76
CA PRO A 119 4.29 -9.99 6.70
C PRO A 119 2.93 -10.06 5.98
N VAL A 120 2.62 -11.27 5.53
CA VAL A 120 1.33 -11.67 4.99
C VAL A 120 0.68 -12.66 5.96
N TYR A 121 -0.60 -12.47 6.26
CA TYR A 121 -1.36 -13.33 7.15
C TYR A 121 -2.65 -13.82 6.49
N LEU A 122 -3.03 -15.05 6.79
CA LEU A 122 -4.37 -15.57 6.52
C LEU A 122 -5.08 -15.74 7.86
N HIS A 123 -6.16 -15.00 8.06
CA HIS A 123 -6.96 -15.04 9.29
C HIS A 123 -8.24 -15.81 9.04
N THR A 124 -8.61 -16.67 9.98
CA THR A 124 -9.91 -17.34 9.97
C THR A 124 -10.63 -17.12 11.30
N PHE A 125 -11.96 -16.89 11.25
CA PHE A 125 -12.76 -16.66 12.46
C PHE A 125 -14.26 -16.91 12.20
N THR A 126 -15.01 -17.22 13.26
CA THR A 126 -16.45 -17.56 13.14
C THR A 126 -17.39 -16.42 13.53
N HIS A 127 -16.97 -15.50 14.41
CA HIS A 127 -17.87 -14.46 14.96
C HIS A 127 -17.32 -13.07 14.68
N PHE A 128 -16.22 -12.70 15.36
CA PHE A 128 -15.63 -11.38 15.23
C PHE A 128 -14.11 -11.47 15.20
N LYS A 129 -13.49 -10.64 14.36
CA LYS A 129 -12.04 -10.35 14.38
C LYS A 129 -11.85 -8.95 14.95
N LEU A 130 -10.99 -8.82 15.96
CA LEU A 130 -10.51 -7.51 16.39
C LEU A 130 -9.58 -6.94 15.29
N SER A 131 -10.04 -5.91 14.59
CA SER A 131 -9.30 -5.32 13.46
C SER A 131 -8.17 -4.40 13.92
N SER A 132 -8.43 -3.60 14.95
CA SER A 132 -7.44 -2.70 15.54
C SER A 132 -7.84 -2.37 16.98
N PHE A 133 -6.83 -2.08 17.79
CA PHE A 133 -6.99 -1.54 19.13
C PHE A 133 -5.91 -0.49 19.32
N SER A 134 -6.28 0.68 19.85
CA SER A 134 -5.35 1.78 20.11
C SER A 134 -5.73 2.44 21.43
N PRO A 135 -4.89 2.30 22.47
CA PRO A 135 -5.15 2.96 23.75
C PRO A 135 -4.82 4.45 23.65
N TYR A 136 -5.66 5.29 24.25
CA TYR A 136 -5.40 6.71 24.43
C TYR A 136 -5.18 7.00 25.93
N ILE A 137 -4.01 7.56 26.26
CA ILE A 137 -3.64 7.89 27.63
C ILE A 137 -3.85 9.39 27.83
N TYR A 138 -4.58 9.77 28.88
CA TYR A 138 -4.80 11.15 29.26
C TYR A 138 -4.09 11.43 30.58
N PHE A 139 -3.42 12.58 30.68
CA PHE A 139 -2.88 13.09 31.93
C PHE A 139 -3.80 14.18 32.47
N LYS A 140 -4.12 14.10 33.76
CA LYS A 140 -4.99 15.07 34.43
C LYS A 140 -4.12 16.14 35.07
N ASP A 141 -3.96 17.28 34.40
CA ASP A 141 -3.27 18.44 34.95
C ASP A 141 -4.25 19.62 35.08
N GLY A 142 -4.47 20.10 36.30
CA GLY A 142 -5.29 21.30 36.58
C GLY A 142 -6.76 21.28 36.09
N GLY A 143 -7.37 20.12 35.85
CA GLY A 143 -8.78 20.01 35.48
C GLY A 143 -9.12 20.17 33.99
N LYS A 144 -8.12 20.20 33.10
CA LYS A 144 -8.34 20.16 31.64
C LYS A 144 -7.78 18.87 31.07
N ASN A 145 -8.64 18.05 30.47
CA ASN A 145 -8.20 16.93 29.65
C ASN A 145 -7.49 17.50 28.42
N ARG A 146 -6.19 17.25 28.27
CA ARG A 146 -5.46 17.50 27.03
C ARG A 146 -5.14 16.15 26.40
N LEU A 147 -5.40 16.05 25.10
CA LEU A 147 -4.73 15.04 24.27
C LEU A 147 -3.24 15.41 24.22
N PRO A 148 -2.32 14.43 24.21
CA PRO A 148 -0.92 14.70 23.89
C PRO A 148 -0.75 15.35 22.51
#